data_AF-A0A349ZM69-F1
#
_entry.id   AF-A0A349ZM69-F1
#
_cell.length_a   1.000
_cell.length_b   1.000
_cell.length_c   1.000
_cell.angle_alpha   90.00
_cell.angle_beta   90.00
_cell.angle_gamma   90.00
#
_symmetry.space_group_name_H-M   'P 1'
#
loop_
_entity.id
_entity.type
_entity.pdbx_description
1 polymer ?
#
loop_
_entity_poly.entity_id
_entity_poly.type
_entity_poly.pdbx_seq_one_letter_code
_entity_poly.pdbx_strand_id
1 'polypeptide(L)'
;MSRFKELVPNKEAEPMPSQYSVFRPGGNDTALVVGVETDPKKRKQVNDKIMGQHSNVEQVGFVNLDPNNAELMMAGGEFCGNATRSTAYWTLEGKPGEILIKVSGVGAKLRAGVDQEGNAWAQMPIYADPSKITFLDDGLAVVAMEGITHVVMDDIYPDASPEELKQIALEILKGLGLDQSVAAAGVMFLSTSKEGIVMRPVVSVKEADTQFYETACGSGTTAVGLLEALKQGGSIDLPIIQPTGMAINIKVSFDGTKFQQAVISGPIELLNENEEVTV
;
A
#
# COMPACT_ATOMS: atom_id res chain seq x y z
N MET A 1 -25.31 46.78 41.95
CA MET A 1 -24.49 46.97 40.72
C MET A 1 -23.50 45.82 40.61
N SER A 2 -23.88 44.74 39.95
CA SER A 2 -22.98 43.64 39.58
C SER A 2 -22.93 43.60 38.06
N ARG A 3 -21.80 43.97 37.47
CA ARG A 3 -21.55 43.80 36.03
C ARG A 3 -20.81 42.47 35.87
N PHE A 4 -21.55 41.45 35.46
CA PHE A 4 -20.99 40.26 34.86
C PHE A 4 -20.17 40.69 33.63
N LYS A 5 -18.88 40.36 33.62
CA LYS A 5 -18.07 40.36 32.40
C LYS A 5 -18.44 39.10 31.64
N GLU A 6 -19.12 39.25 30.52
CA GLU A 6 -19.30 38.17 29.55
C GLU A 6 -17.91 37.72 29.07
N LEU A 7 -17.63 36.44 29.28
CA LEU A 7 -16.53 35.73 28.65
C LEU A 7 -16.86 35.65 27.15
N VAL A 8 -16.08 36.36 26.34
CA VAL A 8 -16.13 36.23 24.88
C VAL A 8 -15.81 34.77 24.54
N PRO A 9 -16.62 34.07 23.72
CA PRO A 9 -16.30 32.71 23.31
C PRO A 9 -14.96 32.72 22.60
N ASN A 10 -14.08 31.79 23.00
CA ASN A 10 -12.84 31.51 22.29
C ASN A 10 -13.21 31.27 20.82
N LYS A 11 -12.78 32.14 19.89
CA LYS A 11 -12.87 31.85 18.46
C LYS A 11 -12.13 30.53 18.27
N GLU A 12 -12.85 29.48 17.87
CA GLU A 12 -12.21 28.30 17.31
C GLU A 12 -11.28 28.82 16.21
N ALA A 13 -9.98 28.58 16.36
CA ALA A 13 -9.01 28.96 15.35
C ALA A 13 -9.45 28.29 14.05
N GLU A 14 -9.57 29.07 12.97
CA GLU A 14 -9.86 28.51 11.66
C GLU A 14 -8.82 27.42 11.37
N PRO A 15 -9.24 26.22 10.94
CA PRO A 15 -8.32 25.12 10.69
C PRO A 15 -7.31 25.56 9.63
N MET A 16 -6.02 25.54 9.98
CA MET A 16 -4.97 25.87 9.02
C MET A 16 -4.99 24.85 7.87
N PRO A 17 -4.86 25.29 6.61
CA PRO A 17 -4.79 24.38 5.49
C PRO A 17 -3.60 23.43 5.65
N SER A 18 -3.84 22.14 5.44
CA SER A 18 -2.77 21.14 5.34
C SER A 18 -2.28 21.10 3.91
N GLN A 19 -0.96 21.05 3.72
CA GLN A 19 -0.36 20.92 2.39
C GLN A 19 -0.27 19.45 1.99
N TYR A 20 -0.49 19.14 0.72
CA TYR A 20 -0.34 17.78 0.20
C TYR A 20 0.20 17.77 -1.22
N SER A 21 0.77 16.63 -1.59
CA SER A 21 1.26 16.34 -2.94
C SER A 21 0.74 14.98 -3.38
N VAL A 22 0.56 14.79 -4.69
CA VAL A 22 0.05 13.54 -5.27
C VAL A 22 1.15 12.84 -6.04
N PHE A 23 1.40 11.58 -5.68
CA PHE A 23 2.45 10.74 -6.25
C PHE A 23 1.83 9.53 -6.95
N ARG A 24 2.46 9.05 -8.04
CA ARG A 24 2.10 7.82 -8.75
C ARG A 24 3.19 6.75 -8.58
N PRO A 25 3.10 5.90 -7.54
CA PRO A 25 3.90 4.70 -7.37
C PRO A 25 3.39 3.52 -8.21
N GLY A 26 3.89 3.38 -9.45
CA GLY A 26 3.55 2.23 -10.31
C GLY A 26 2.08 2.15 -10.73
N GLY A 27 1.34 3.26 -10.65
CA GLY A 27 -0.06 3.38 -11.06
C GLY A 27 -1.05 3.72 -9.95
N ASN A 28 -0.70 3.48 -8.70
CA ASN A 28 -1.57 3.71 -7.53
C ASN A 28 -1.43 5.13 -7.00
N ASP A 29 -2.15 6.09 -7.60
CA ASP A 29 -2.05 7.50 -7.24
C ASP A 29 -2.39 7.72 -5.76
N THR A 30 -1.42 8.25 -5.03
CA THR A 30 -1.44 8.40 -3.57
C THR A 30 -1.22 9.87 -3.21
N ALA A 31 -2.13 10.47 -2.46
CA ALA A 31 -1.94 11.79 -1.88
C ALA A 31 -1.23 11.68 -0.52
N LEU A 32 -0.18 12.47 -0.31
CA LEU A 32 0.54 12.55 0.95
C LEU A 32 0.38 13.96 1.53
N VAL A 33 -0.22 14.04 2.71
CA VAL A 33 -0.53 15.27 3.45
C VAL A 33 0.55 15.52 4.50
N VAL A 34 1.14 16.70 4.51
CA VAL A 34 2.15 17.08 5.51
C VAL A 34 1.50 17.29 6.88
N GLY A 35 2.05 16.61 7.88
CA GLY A 35 1.55 16.62 9.25
C GLY A 35 0.79 15.33 9.57
N VAL A 36 1.37 14.51 10.45
CA VAL A 36 0.74 13.26 10.91
C VAL A 36 -0.53 13.59 11.71
N GLU A 37 -1.68 13.12 11.24
CA GLU A 37 -2.95 13.20 11.96
C GLU A 37 -3.27 11.84 12.59
N THR A 38 -3.56 11.83 13.89
CA THR A 38 -3.82 10.61 14.65
C THR A 38 -5.31 10.36 14.87
N ASP A 39 -6.15 11.40 14.79
CA ASP A 39 -7.60 11.29 14.90
C ASP A 39 -8.19 10.64 13.64
N PRO A 40 -8.76 9.42 13.73
CA PRO A 40 -9.38 8.74 12.58
C PRO A 40 -10.48 9.55 11.91
N LYS A 41 -11.25 10.36 12.67
CA LYS A 41 -12.34 11.16 12.11
C LYS A 41 -11.81 12.28 11.21
N LYS A 42 -10.77 12.97 11.65
CA LYS A 42 -10.12 14.01 10.86
C LYS A 42 -9.42 13.44 9.63
N ARG A 43 -8.71 12.32 9.79
CA ARG A 43 -8.11 11.58 8.65
C ARG A 43 -9.16 11.26 7.60
N LYS A 44 -10.31 10.72 8.02
CA LYS A 44 -11.42 10.42 7.12
C LYS A 44 -11.94 11.66 6.39
N GLN A 45 -12.15 12.77 7.11
CA GLN A 45 -12.65 14.01 6.48
C GLN A 45 -11.68 14.56 5.42
N VAL A 46 -10.37 14.59 5.72
CA VAL A 46 -9.34 15.00 4.76
C VAL A 46 -9.29 14.03 3.57
N ASN A 47 -9.32 12.72 3.84
CA ASN A 47 -9.35 11.68 2.82
C ASN A 47 -10.52 11.88 1.84
N ASP A 48 -11.74 11.96 2.37
CA ASP A 48 -12.96 12.13 1.56
C ASP A 48 -12.88 13.42 0.72
N LYS A 49 -12.31 14.50 1.28
CA LYS A 49 -12.16 15.77 0.57
C LYS A 49 -11.16 15.70 -0.58
N ILE A 50 -9.96 15.15 -0.34
CA ILE A 50 -8.93 15.01 -1.37
C ILE A 50 -9.40 14.08 -2.49
N MET A 51 -9.98 12.92 -2.15
CA MET A 51 -10.49 11.98 -3.16
C MET A 51 -11.70 12.56 -3.93
N GLY A 52 -12.48 13.44 -3.31
CA GLY A 52 -13.53 14.20 -3.99
C GLY A 52 -12.99 15.28 -4.95
N GLN A 53 -11.78 15.78 -4.73
CA GLN A 53 -11.10 16.74 -5.62
C GLN A 53 -10.32 16.04 -6.75
N HIS A 54 -9.75 14.87 -6.45
CA HIS A 54 -8.90 14.10 -7.35
C HIS A 54 -9.44 12.69 -7.51
N SER A 55 -10.25 12.46 -8.53
CA SER A 55 -10.91 11.17 -8.77
C SER A 55 -9.94 10.03 -9.08
N ASN A 56 -8.69 10.34 -9.44
CA ASN A 56 -7.62 9.37 -9.68
C ASN A 56 -6.93 8.92 -8.39
N VAL A 57 -7.00 9.69 -7.30
CA VAL A 57 -6.35 9.34 -6.03
C VAL A 57 -7.07 8.16 -5.40
N GLU A 58 -6.33 7.08 -5.14
CA GLU A 58 -6.85 5.86 -4.52
C GLU A 58 -6.64 5.84 -3.01
N GLN A 59 -5.59 6.51 -2.53
CA GLN A 59 -5.18 6.46 -1.13
C GLN A 59 -4.66 7.82 -0.65
N VAL A 60 -4.89 8.10 0.63
CA VAL A 60 -4.38 9.29 1.31
C VAL A 60 -3.57 8.88 2.53
N GLY A 61 -2.38 9.44 2.67
CA GLY A 61 -1.49 9.25 3.81
C GLY A 61 -1.10 10.59 4.44
N PHE A 62 -0.76 10.58 5.72
CA PHE A 62 -0.32 11.73 6.50
C PHE A 62 1.13 11.51 6.93
N VAL A 63 2.00 12.46 6.62
CA VAL A 63 3.46 12.24 6.66
C VAL A 63 4.19 13.22 7.56
N ASN A 64 5.23 12.72 8.23
CA ASN A 64 6.34 13.52 8.73
C ASN A 64 7.54 13.30 7.79
N LEU A 65 8.05 14.38 7.21
CA LEU A 65 9.13 14.37 6.23
C LEU A 65 10.52 14.66 6.84
N ASP A 66 10.66 14.69 8.18
CA ASP A 66 11.98 14.71 8.81
C ASP A 66 12.68 13.37 8.58
N PRO A 67 13.83 13.31 7.87
CA PRO A 67 14.53 12.05 7.60
C PRO A 67 14.92 11.24 8.85
N ASN A 68 15.08 11.90 10.00
CA ASN A 68 15.41 11.24 11.27
C ASN A 68 14.18 10.73 12.03
N ASN A 69 12.99 11.22 11.68
CA ASN A 69 11.74 10.88 12.32
C ASN A 69 10.60 10.69 11.31
N ALA A 70 10.93 10.10 10.16
CA ALA A 70 9.98 9.90 9.09
C ALA A 70 8.83 9.00 9.56
N GLU A 71 7.61 9.42 9.27
CA GLU A 71 6.40 8.72 9.69
C GLU A 71 5.34 8.82 8.59
N LEU A 72 4.61 7.73 8.39
CA LEU A 72 3.46 7.64 7.50
C LEU A 72 2.29 7.04 8.28
N MET A 73 1.18 7.77 8.30
CA MET A 73 -0.11 7.31 8.81
C MET A 73 -1.11 7.29 7.66
N MET A 74 -1.52 6.11 7.19
CA MET A 74 -2.56 6.00 6.17
C MET A 74 -3.91 6.48 6.72
N ALA A 75 -4.80 6.97 5.86
CA ALA A 75 -6.12 7.44 6.28
C ALA A 75 -6.94 6.36 7.00
N GLY A 76 -6.88 5.11 6.54
CA GLY A 76 -7.53 3.96 7.17
C GLY A 76 -6.73 3.35 8.33
N GLY A 77 -5.47 3.74 8.54
CA GLY A 77 -4.59 3.20 9.57
C GLY A 77 -3.90 1.88 9.22
N GLU A 78 -4.11 1.39 8.00
CA GLU A 78 -3.46 0.23 7.40
C GLU A 78 -2.00 0.52 7.00
N PHE A 79 -1.29 -0.53 6.60
CA PHE A 79 0.01 -0.42 5.96
C PHE A 79 -0.15 -0.28 4.44
N CYS A 80 0.62 0.62 3.81
CA CYS A 80 0.74 0.68 2.36
C CYS A 80 2.20 0.81 1.90
N GLY A 81 2.70 -0.18 1.16
CA GLY A 81 4.06 -0.18 0.61
C GLY A 81 4.28 0.92 -0.44
N ASN A 82 3.28 1.20 -1.28
CA ASN A 82 3.33 2.25 -2.30
C ASN A 82 3.46 3.65 -1.67
N ALA A 83 2.60 3.96 -0.71
CA ALA A 83 2.69 5.19 0.06
C ALA A 83 4.01 5.29 0.86
N THR A 84 4.52 4.16 1.39
CA THR A 84 5.80 4.12 2.11
C THR A 84 6.97 4.53 1.21
N ARG A 85 7.09 3.95 0.01
CA ARG A 85 8.17 4.35 -0.93
C ARG A 85 7.98 5.77 -1.46
N SER A 86 6.74 6.23 -1.68
CA SER A 86 6.46 7.62 -2.05
C SER A 86 6.86 8.60 -0.93
N THR A 87 6.64 8.23 0.33
CA THR A 87 7.07 9.04 1.49
C THR A 87 8.59 9.12 1.57
N ALA A 88 9.29 8.02 1.34
CA ALA A 88 10.75 8.02 1.29
C ALA A 88 11.29 8.85 0.14
N TYR A 89 10.69 8.73 -1.05
CA TYR A 89 11.01 9.56 -2.20
C TYR A 89 10.87 11.05 -1.88
N TRP A 90 9.76 11.45 -1.26
CA TRP A 90 9.52 12.86 -0.91
C TRP A 90 10.47 13.36 0.17
N THR A 91 10.66 12.57 1.23
CA THR A 91 11.59 12.87 2.34
C THR A 91 13.02 13.08 1.85
N LEU A 92 13.43 12.32 0.83
CA LEU A 92 14.76 12.39 0.23
C LEU A 92 14.84 13.33 -0.98
N GLU A 93 13.74 14.03 -1.32
CA GLU A 93 13.65 14.90 -2.50
C GLU A 93 14.06 14.18 -3.82
N GLY A 94 13.73 12.89 -3.93
CA GLY A 94 14.11 12.03 -5.05
C GLY A 94 15.60 11.72 -5.17
N LYS A 95 16.41 12.08 -4.17
CA LYS A 95 17.87 11.82 -4.16
C LYS A 95 18.17 10.45 -3.57
N PRO A 96 19.23 9.76 -4.05
CA PRO A 96 19.63 8.47 -3.50
C PRO A 96 19.90 8.53 -1.99
N GLY A 97 19.36 7.56 -1.26
CA GLY A 97 19.47 7.52 0.19
C GLY A 97 18.54 6.47 0.82
N GLU A 98 18.68 6.28 2.12
CA GLU A 98 17.83 5.39 2.93
C GLU A 98 17.37 6.12 4.19
N ILE A 99 16.13 5.88 4.58
CA ILE A 99 15.54 6.33 5.83
C ILE A 99 14.91 5.15 6.60
N LEU A 100 14.79 5.32 7.91
CA LEU A 100 13.93 4.49 8.74
C LEU A 100 12.59 5.21 8.94
N ILE A 101 11.52 4.60 8.47
CA ILE A 101 10.17 5.16 8.50
C ILE A 101 9.27 4.34 9.43
N LYS A 102 8.50 5.03 10.28
CA LYS A 102 7.40 4.43 11.04
C LYS A 102 6.15 4.46 10.16
N VAL A 103 5.46 3.33 10.01
CA VAL A 103 4.27 3.23 9.15
C VAL A 103 3.10 2.67 9.95
N SER A 104 1.91 3.21 9.75
CA SER A 104 0.67 2.62 10.30
C SER A 104 0.50 1.16 9.87
N GLY A 105 -0.12 0.36 10.74
CA GLY A 105 -0.28 -1.08 10.51
C GLY A 105 0.97 -1.93 10.76
N VAL A 106 2.14 -1.34 11.02
CA VAL A 106 3.39 -2.08 11.30
C VAL A 106 4.01 -1.62 12.62
N GLY A 107 4.34 -2.56 13.50
CA GLY A 107 4.92 -2.25 14.81
C GLY A 107 6.39 -1.81 14.74
N ALA A 108 7.16 -2.36 13.80
CA ALA A 108 8.56 -2.02 13.58
C ALA A 108 8.72 -0.86 12.60
N LYS A 109 9.84 -0.13 12.71
CA LYS A 109 10.26 0.79 11.64
C LYS A 109 10.71 -0.03 10.43
N LEU A 110 10.35 0.44 9.24
CA LEU A 110 10.74 -0.14 7.96
C LEU A 110 11.86 0.68 7.34
N ARG A 111 12.70 0.03 6.53
CA ARG A 111 13.65 0.73 5.66
C ARG A 111 12.96 1.10 4.35
N ALA A 112 13.20 2.30 3.88
CA ALA A 112 12.75 2.78 2.58
C ALA A 112 13.74 3.80 2.04
N GLY A 113 13.75 4.04 0.74
CA GLY A 113 14.73 4.93 0.16
C GLY A 113 14.57 5.15 -1.33
N VAL A 114 15.61 5.73 -1.91
CA VAL A 114 15.76 5.93 -3.35
C VAL A 114 17.12 5.34 -3.77
N ASP A 115 17.13 4.55 -4.84
CA ASP A 115 18.37 3.99 -5.40
C ASP A 115 19.13 5.00 -6.28
N GLN A 116 20.26 4.57 -6.85
CA GLN A 116 21.10 5.46 -7.68
C GLN A 116 20.44 5.81 -9.02
N GLU A 117 19.51 4.97 -9.46
CA GLU A 117 18.72 5.10 -10.68
C GLU A 117 17.47 5.99 -10.48
N GLY A 118 17.20 6.43 -9.24
CA GLY A 118 16.06 7.28 -8.89
C GLY A 118 14.77 6.51 -8.59
N ASN A 119 14.80 5.17 -8.51
CA ASN A 119 13.64 4.40 -8.09
C ASN A 119 13.47 4.45 -6.58
N ALA A 120 12.23 4.69 -6.15
CA ALA A 120 11.89 4.58 -4.74
C ALA A 120 11.62 3.13 -4.37
N TRP A 121 12.03 2.74 -3.16
CA TRP A 121 11.88 1.39 -2.65
C TRP A 121 11.41 1.39 -1.19
N ALA A 122 10.72 0.31 -0.81
CA ALA A 122 10.28 0.08 0.57
C ALA A 122 10.43 -1.39 0.96
N GLN A 123 10.93 -1.62 2.16
CA GLN A 123 10.89 -2.92 2.81
C GLN A 123 9.45 -3.31 3.12
N MET A 124 9.10 -4.57 2.87
CA MET A 124 7.77 -5.10 3.09
C MET A 124 7.70 -5.91 4.39
N PRO A 125 6.61 -5.80 5.18
CA PRO A 125 6.47 -6.52 6.44
C PRO A 125 6.00 -7.96 6.18
N ILE A 126 6.97 -8.88 6.11
CA ILE A 126 6.77 -10.30 5.78
C ILE A 126 7.09 -11.19 6.96
N TYR A 127 6.49 -12.38 7.01
CA TYR A 127 6.97 -13.43 7.91
C TYR A 127 8.20 -14.12 7.33
N ALA A 128 9.18 -14.41 8.18
CA ALA A 128 10.37 -15.16 7.78
C ALA A 128 10.10 -16.64 7.48
N ASP A 129 9.05 -17.20 8.08
CA ASP A 129 8.69 -18.62 8.01
C ASP A 129 7.96 -18.96 6.70
N PRO A 130 8.54 -19.80 5.81
CA PRO A 130 7.88 -20.20 4.57
C PRO A 130 6.60 -20.99 4.77
N SER A 131 6.36 -21.56 5.96
CA SER A 131 5.10 -22.25 6.27
C SER A 131 3.89 -21.31 6.27
N LYS A 132 4.11 -19.99 6.19
CA LYS A 132 3.06 -18.98 5.97
C LYS A 132 2.55 -18.93 4.54
N ILE A 133 3.15 -19.72 3.65
CA ILE A 133 2.66 -19.98 2.30
C ILE A 133 2.06 -21.38 2.27
N THR A 134 0.76 -21.48 1.99
CA THR A 134 0.03 -22.75 1.89
C THR A 134 -0.42 -22.97 0.46
N PHE A 135 0.03 -24.07 -0.16
CA PHE A 135 -0.44 -24.50 -1.47
C PHE A 135 -1.74 -25.30 -1.34
N LEU A 136 -2.71 -25.04 -2.21
CA LEU A 136 -3.99 -25.73 -2.29
C LEU A 136 -4.05 -26.60 -3.56
N ASP A 137 -4.95 -27.59 -3.56
CA ASP A 137 -5.03 -28.64 -4.60
C ASP A 137 -5.43 -28.12 -5.99
N ASP A 138 -5.96 -26.91 -6.08
CA ASP A 138 -6.47 -26.24 -7.29
C ASP A 138 -5.45 -25.25 -7.91
N GLY A 139 -4.20 -25.28 -7.45
CA GLY A 139 -3.15 -24.39 -7.94
C GLY A 139 -3.15 -23.00 -7.28
N LEU A 140 -4.01 -22.79 -6.28
CA LEU A 140 -3.99 -21.59 -5.45
C LEU A 140 -2.87 -21.68 -4.41
N ALA A 141 -2.31 -20.52 -4.06
CA ALA A 141 -1.42 -20.38 -2.93
C ALA A 141 -1.93 -19.27 -2.00
N VAL A 142 -2.10 -19.59 -0.71
CA VAL A 142 -2.42 -18.60 0.32
C VAL A 142 -1.11 -18.13 0.95
N VAL A 143 -0.81 -16.84 0.82
CA VAL A 143 0.39 -16.18 1.31
C VAL A 143 0.00 -15.21 2.43
N ALA A 144 0.25 -15.62 3.67
CA ALA A 144 0.04 -14.75 4.83
C ALA A 144 1.23 -13.80 5.03
N MET A 145 0.94 -12.52 5.26
CA MET A 145 1.91 -11.49 5.64
C MET A 145 1.40 -10.71 6.86
N GLU A 146 2.19 -9.77 7.37
CA GLU A 146 1.72 -8.91 8.45
C GLU A 146 0.60 -7.99 7.94
N GLY A 147 -0.56 -8.05 8.59
CA GLY A 147 -1.72 -7.19 8.28
C GLY A 147 -2.58 -7.59 7.09
N ILE A 148 -2.12 -8.45 6.17
CA ILE A 148 -2.87 -8.89 5.00
C ILE A 148 -2.54 -10.33 4.59
N THR A 149 -3.51 -11.05 4.05
CA THR A 149 -3.33 -12.39 3.45
C THR A 149 -3.76 -12.39 1.99
N HIS A 150 -2.90 -12.87 1.09
CA HIS A 150 -3.20 -12.92 -0.34
C HIS A 150 -3.40 -14.35 -0.82
N VAL A 151 -4.42 -14.57 -1.65
CA VAL A 151 -4.55 -15.75 -2.48
C VAL A 151 -3.92 -15.43 -3.83
N VAL A 152 -2.94 -16.23 -4.25
CA VAL A 152 -2.26 -16.08 -5.53
C VAL A 152 -2.66 -17.24 -6.43
N MET A 153 -3.13 -16.94 -7.64
CA MET A 153 -3.63 -17.95 -8.57
C MET A 153 -3.39 -17.57 -10.01
N ASP A 154 -3.39 -18.56 -10.90
CA ASP A 154 -3.44 -18.32 -12.34
C ASP A 154 -4.78 -17.70 -12.73
N ASP A 155 -4.71 -16.75 -13.67
CA ASP A 155 -5.85 -16.01 -14.17
C ASP A 155 -6.60 -16.81 -15.24
N ILE A 156 -7.58 -17.57 -14.78
CA ILE A 156 -8.49 -18.35 -15.64
C ILE A 156 -9.71 -17.53 -16.10
N TYR A 157 -9.72 -16.21 -15.86
CA TYR A 157 -10.84 -15.31 -16.15
C TYR A 157 -10.43 -14.11 -17.05
N PRO A 158 -9.74 -14.32 -18.18
CA PRO A 158 -9.10 -13.24 -18.95
C PRO A 158 -10.07 -12.14 -19.42
N ASP A 159 -11.33 -12.50 -19.68
CA ASP A 159 -12.36 -11.58 -20.18
C ASP A 159 -13.19 -10.92 -19.06
N ALA A 160 -12.97 -11.30 -17.80
CA ALA A 160 -13.73 -10.75 -16.67
C ALA A 160 -13.35 -9.29 -16.43
N SER A 161 -14.37 -8.45 -16.27
CA SER A 161 -14.26 -7.06 -15.86
C SER A 161 -13.78 -6.94 -14.39
N PRO A 162 -13.28 -5.75 -13.98
CA PRO A 162 -12.93 -5.50 -12.59
C PRO A 162 -14.04 -5.81 -11.58
N GLU A 163 -15.30 -5.52 -11.91
CA GLU A 163 -16.44 -5.80 -11.02
C GLU A 163 -16.76 -7.30 -10.92
N GLU A 164 -16.63 -8.05 -12.03
CA GLU A 164 -16.76 -9.51 -12.00
C GLU A 164 -15.64 -10.15 -11.18
N LEU A 165 -14.40 -9.68 -11.34
CA LEU A 165 -13.28 -10.14 -10.53
C LEU A 165 -13.46 -9.85 -9.04
N LYS A 166 -14.07 -8.72 -8.66
CA LYS A 166 -14.41 -8.43 -7.27
C LYS A 166 -15.34 -9.49 -6.68
N GLN A 167 -16.38 -9.87 -7.43
CA GLN A 167 -17.32 -10.91 -6.99
C GLN A 167 -16.65 -12.28 -6.89
N ILE A 168 -15.86 -12.66 -7.90
CA ILE A 168 -15.10 -13.92 -7.91
C ILE A 168 -14.13 -13.96 -6.72
N ALA A 169 -13.38 -12.88 -6.49
CA ALA A 169 -12.48 -12.78 -5.36
C ALA A 169 -13.22 -12.91 -4.02
N LEU A 170 -14.39 -12.30 -3.88
CA LEU A 170 -15.20 -12.43 -2.66
C LEU A 170 -15.60 -13.89 -2.38
N GLU A 171 -16.02 -14.61 -3.42
CA GLU A 171 -16.40 -16.02 -3.30
C GLU A 171 -15.21 -16.89 -2.91
N ILE A 172 -14.04 -16.67 -3.50
CA ILE A 172 -12.79 -17.36 -3.14
C ILE A 172 -12.44 -17.09 -1.67
N LEU A 173 -12.44 -15.81 -1.26
CA LEU A 173 -12.10 -15.42 0.10
C LEU A 173 -13.08 -16.01 1.13
N LYS A 174 -14.38 -16.04 0.83
CA LYS A 174 -15.41 -16.70 1.67
C LYS A 174 -15.23 -18.20 1.74
N GLY A 175 -14.93 -18.85 0.61
CA GLY A 175 -14.68 -20.30 0.55
C GLY A 175 -13.50 -20.72 1.43
N LEU A 176 -12.51 -19.84 1.58
CA LEU A 176 -11.34 -20.02 2.44
C LEU A 176 -11.53 -19.46 3.86
N GLY A 177 -12.66 -18.81 4.15
CA GLY A 177 -12.94 -18.13 5.43
C GLY A 177 -12.04 -16.93 5.73
N LEU A 178 -11.36 -16.38 4.72
CA LEU A 178 -10.44 -15.25 4.84
C LEU A 178 -11.18 -13.91 4.98
N ASP A 179 -12.41 -13.81 4.46
CA ASP A 179 -13.24 -12.61 4.60
C ASP A 179 -13.56 -12.28 6.08
N GLN A 180 -13.60 -13.30 6.95
CA GLN A 180 -13.88 -13.14 8.38
C GLN A 180 -12.66 -13.29 9.28
N SER A 181 -11.67 -14.10 8.89
CA SER A 181 -10.56 -14.49 9.78
C SER A 181 -9.39 -13.50 9.80
N VAL A 182 -9.29 -12.59 8.82
CA VAL A 182 -8.21 -11.60 8.74
C VAL A 182 -8.75 -10.17 8.55
N ALA A 183 -7.91 -9.17 8.84
CA ALA A 183 -8.28 -7.76 8.72
C ALA A 183 -8.41 -7.31 7.25
N ALA A 184 -7.52 -7.81 6.40
CA ALA A 184 -7.55 -7.61 4.96
C ALA A 184 -7.13 -8.89 4.25
N ALA A 185 -7.74 -9.15 3.10
CA ALA A 185 -7.35 -10.23 2.21
C ALA A 185 -7.42 -9.79 0.76
N GLY A 186 -6.60 -10.38 -0.10
CA GLY A 186 -6.65 -10.11 -1.54
C GLY A 186 -6.56 -11.37 -2.38
N VAL A 187 -6.96 -11.25 -3.64
CA VAL A 187 -6.82 -12.30 -4.66
C VAL A 187 -6.05 -11.71 -5.84
N MET A 188 -4.89 -12.30 -6.12
CA MET A 188 -3.98 -11.91 -7.19
C MET A 188 -4.17 -12.86 -8.36
N PHE A 189 -4.86 -12.40 -9.40
CA PHE A 189 -5.05 -13.14 -10.64
C PHE A 189 -3.83 -12.92 -11.54
N LEU A 190 -3.06 -13.98 -11.80
CA LEU A 190 -1.79 -13.90 -12.53
C LEU A 190 -1.89 -14.46 -13.94
N SER A 191 -1.41 -13.69 -14.91
CA SER A 191 -1.14 -14.17 -16.27
C SER A 191 0.32 -13.92 -16.63
N THR A 192 0.79 -14.56 -17.70
CA THR A 192 2.15 -14.35 -18.22
C THR A 192 2.09 -13.59 -19.54
N SER A 193 2.87 -12.52 -19.66
CA SER A 193 3.12 -11.84 -20.94
C SER A 193 4.58 -12.03 -21.38
N LYS A 194 4.95 -11.44 -22.51
CA LYS A 194 6.37 -11.44 -22.96
C LYS A 194 7.25 -10.60 -22.03
N GLU A 195 6.67 -9.62 -21.36
CA GLU A 195 7.35 -8.65 -20.49
C GLU A 195 7.44 -9.11 -19.03
N GLY A 196 6.69 -10.14 -18.62
CA GLY A 196 6.77 -10.72 -17.27
C GLY A 196 5.44 -11.26 -16.76
N ILE A 197 5.32 -11.35 -15.43
CA ILE A 197 4.07 -11.72 -14.76
C ILE A 197 3.16 -10.49 -14.75
N VAL A 198 1.95 -10.64 -15.24
CA VAL A 198 0.89 -9.61 -15.20
C VAL A 198 -0.08 -9.98 -14.10
N MET A 199 -0.37 -9.02 -13.22
CA MET A 199 -1.25 -9.21 -12.06
C MET A 199 -2.48 -8.32 -12.19
N ARG A 200 -3.65 -8.91 -11.95
CA ARG A 200 -4.91 -8.19 -11.70
C ARG A 200 -5.27 -8.38 -10.23
N PRO A 201 -5.02 -7.40 -9.35
CA PRO A 201 -5.22 -7.55 -7.92
C PRO A 201 -6.62 -7.10 -7.50
N VAL A 202 -7.28 -7.90 -6.66
CA VAL A 202 -8.46 -7.48 -5.89
C VAL A 202 -8.12 -7.56 -4.41
N VAL A 203 -8.41 -6.49 -3.66
CA VAL A 203 -8.20 -6.42 -2.21
C VAL A 203 -9.53 -6.13 -1.52
N SER A 204 -9.80 -6.85 -0.43
CA SER A 204 -10.98 -6.70 0.42
C SER A 204 -10.53 -6.37 1.85
N VAL A 205 -11.06 -5.28 2.41
CA VAL A 205 -10.75 -4.84 3.77
C VAL A 205 -12.00 -5.01 4.63
N LYS A 206 -11.89 -5.80 5.70
CA LYS A 206 -13.02 -6.21 6.52
C LYS A 206 -13.72 -5.03 7.20
N GLU A 207 -12.94 -4.11 7.78
CA GLU A 207 -13.50 -2.97 8.53
C GLU A 207 -14.19 -1.94 7.65
N ALA A 208 -13.74 -1.81 6.39
CA ALA A 208 -14.32 -0.89 5.43
C ALA A 208 -15.54 -1.48 4.70
N ASP A 209 -15.76 -2.80 4.78
CA ASP A 209 -16.78 -3.56 4.03
C ASP A 209 -16.75 -3.23 2.52
N THR A 210 -15.54 -3.07 1.98
CA THR A 210 -15.30 -2.62 0.60
C THR A 210 -14.27 -3.48 -0.10
N GLN A 211 -14.48 -3.67 -1.40
CA GLN A 211 -13.56 -4.34 -2.31
C GLN A 211 -12.98 -3.36 -3.33
N PHE A 212 -11.68 -3.44 -3.52
CA PHE A 212 -10.92 -2.59 -4.42
C PHE A 212 -10.27 -3.45 -5.50
N TYR A 213 -10.52 -3.09 -6.75
CA TYR A 213 -9.67 -3.54 -7.85
C TYR A 213 -8.56 -2.48 -7.94
N GLU A 214 -7.39 -2.79 -7.41
CA GLU A 214 -6.31 -1.83 -7.29
C GLU A 214 -5.58 -1.65 -8.62
N THR A 215 -5.21 -0.43 -8.97
CA THR A 215 -4.45 -0.18 -10.20
C THR A 215 -2.97 -0.55 -10.05
N ALA A 216 -2.47 -0.61 -8.81
CA ALA A 216 -1.19 -1.19 -8.46
C ALA A 216 -1.17 -1.66 -6.99
N CYS A 217 -0.65 -2.87 -6.74
CA CYS A 217 -0.70 -3.52 -5.43
C CYS A 217 0.70 -3.94 -4.97
N GLY A 218 1.29 -3.16 -4.05
CA GLY A 218 2.62 -3.46 -3.50
C GLY A 218 2.65 -4.73 -2.64
N SER A 219 1.59 -4.96 -1.84
CA SER A 219 1.49 -6.17 -1.01
C SER A 219 1.22 -7.42 -1.86
N GLY A 220 0.39 -7.31 -2.90
CA GLY A 220 0.16 -8.36 -3.90
C GLY A 220 1.45 -8.73 -4.63
N THR A 221 2.18 -7.73 -5.12
CA THR A 221 3.51 -7.90 -5.74
C THR A 221 4.49 -8.64 -4.82
N THR A 222 4.44 -8.34 -3.52
CA THR A 222 5.25 -9.04 -2.51
C THR A 222 4.83 -10.49 -2.34
N ALA A 223 3.53 -10.77 -2.25
CA ALA A 223 3.03 -12.13 -2.12
C ALA A 223 3.41 -13.01 -3.32
N VAL A 224 3.31 -12.46 -4.54
CA VAL A 224 3.78 -13.13 -5.75
C VAL A 224 5.29 -13.40 -5.69
N GLY A 225 6.09 -12.40 -5.32
CA GLY A 225 7.55 -12.56 -5.20
C GLY A 225 7.97 -13.61 -4.16
N LEU A 226 7.28 -13.67 -3.00
CA LEU A 226 7.53 -14.67 -1.97
C LEU A 226 7.21 -16.08 -2.48
N LEU A 227 6.09 -16.24 -3.18
CA LEU A 227 5.69 -17.51 -3.79
C LEU A 227 6.71 -17.97 -4.84
N GLU A 228 7.15 -17.07 -5.72
CA GLU A 228 8.14 -17.38 -6.75
C GLU A 228 9.51 -17.73 -6.17
N ALA A 229 9.97 -17.01 -5.12
CA ALA A 229 11.18 -17.36 -4.40
C ALA A 229 11.11 -18.76 -3.78
N LEU A 230 9.97 -19.11 -3.20
CA LEU A 230 9.76 -20.43 -2.61
C LEU A 230 9.76 -21.54 -3.67
N LYS A 231 9.05 -21.34 -4.78
CA LYS A 231 9.02 -22.29 -5.91
C LYS A 231 10.41 -22.54 -6.51
N GLN A 232 11.23 -21.48 -6.61
CA GLN A 232 12.59 -21.56 -7.14
C GLN A 232 13.62 -22.06 -6.11
N GLY A 233 13.27 -22.05 -4.82
CA GLY A 233 14.18 -22.44 -3.74
C GLY A 233 15.31 -21.44 -3.48
N GLY A 234 15.17 -20.17 -3.90
CA GLY A 234 16.20 -19.15 -3.75
C GLY A 234 15.70 -17.71 -3.93
N SER A 235 16.61 -16.75 -3.77
CA SER A 235 16.30 -15.32 -3.96
C SER A 235 15.84 -15.00 -5.38
N ILE A 236 14.93 -14.03 -5.52
CA ILE A 236 14.43 -13.54 -6.80
C ILE A 236 14.54 -12.01 -6.90
N ASP A 237 14.58 -11.53 -8.14
CA ASP A 237 14.50 -10.11 -8.52
C ASP A 237 13.74 -10.07 -9.86
N LEU A 238 12.47 -9.64 -9.83
CA LEU A 238 11.63 -9.65 -11.02
C LEU A 238 10.57 -8.54 -11.00
N PRO A 239 10.15 -8.06 -12.19
CA PRO A 239 9.04 -7.14 -12.33
C PRO A 239 7.69 -7.88 -12.28
N ILE A 240 6.71 -7.30 -11.56
CA ILE A 240 5.29 -7.64 -11.66
C ILE A 240 4.55 -6.48 -12.32
N ILE A 241 3.95 -6.75 -13.48
CA ILE A 241 3.19 -5.78 -14.26
C ILE A 241 1.82 -5.60 -13.61
N GLN A 242 1.48 -4.36 -13.30
CA GLN A 242 0.22 -3.97 -12.66
C GLN A 242 -0.85 -3.68 -13.71
N PRO A 243 -2.15 -3.52 -13.34
CA PRO A 243 -3.21 -3.17 -14.29
C PRO A 243 -2.96 -1.89 -15.10
N THR A 244 -2.18 -0.94 -14.59
CA THR A 244 -1.77 0.26 -15.34
C THR A 244 -0.77 -0.02 -16.47
N GLY A 245 -0.21 -1.22 -16.54
CA GLY A 245 0.91 -1.58 -17.41
C GLY A 245 2.28 -1.19 -16.85
N MET A 246 2.34 -0.42 -15.75
CA MET A 246 3.59 -0.13 -15.05
C MET A 246 4.00 -1.35 -14.21
N ALA A 247 5.30 -1.60 -14.10
CA ALA A 247 5.82 -2.67 -13.25
C ALA A 247 6.16 -2.15 -11.84
N ILE A 248 5.89 -2.99 -10.84
CA ILE A 248 6.54 -2.91 -9.53
C ILE A 248 7.56 -4.03 -9.47
N ASN A 249 8.82 -3.69 -9.24
CA ASN A 249 9.87 -4.68 -9.08
C ASN A 249 9.86 -5.22 -7.66
N ILE A 250 10.03 -6.54 -7.50
CA ILE A 250 10.11 -7.21 -6.20
C ILE A 250 11.44 -7.96 -6.09
N LYS A 251 12.18 -7.66 -5.02
CA LYS A 251 13.35 -8.44 -4.60
C LYS A 251 13.02 -9.20 -3.34
N VAL A 252 13.18 -10.52 -3.37
CA VAL A 252 13.05 -11.38 -2.19
C VAL A 252 14.38 -12.06 -1.94
N SER A 253 14.88 -11.91 -0.71
CA SER A 253 16.03 -12.65 -0.23
C SER A 253 15.56 -13.91 0.50
N PHE A 254 15.88 -15.08 -0.04
CA PHE A 254 15.50 -16.38 0.49
C PHE A 254 16.73 -17.30 0.52
N ASP A 255 17.07 -17.85 1.68
CA ASP A 255 18.26 -18.70 1.86
C ASP A 255 18.00 -20.19 1.62
N GLY A 256 16.80 -20.54 1.11
CA GLY A 256 16.32 -21.91 0.96
C GLY A 256 15.58 -22.44 2.18
N THR A 257 15.65 -21.75 3.32
CA THR A 257 14.99 -22.16 4.58
C THR A 257 14.08 -21.08 5.17
N LYS A 258 14.43 -19.81 5.02
CA LYS A 258 13.65 -18.68 5.54
C LYS A 258 13.74 -17.45 4.66
N PHE A 259 12.66 -16.67 4.64
CA PHE A 259 12.67 -15.34 4.04
C PHE A 259 13.41 -14.37 4.94
N GLN A 260 14.34 -13.64 4.35
CA GLN A 260 15.19 -12.69 5.06
C GLN A 260 14.70 -11.26 4.85
N GLN A 261 14.25 -10.94 3.64
CA GLN A 261 13.77 -9.62 3.28
C GLN A 261 12.93 -9.68 2.00
N ALA A 262 11.93 -8.81 1.91
CA ALA A 262 11.28 -8.43 0.66
C ALA A 262 11.30 -6.91 0.49
N VAL A 263 11.58 -6.45 -0.73
CA VAL A 263 11.61 -5.02 -1.09
C VAL A 263 10.86 -4.83 -2.40
N ILE A 264 9.87 -3.94 -2.40
CA ILE A 264 9.30 -3.43 -3.65
C ILE A 264 10.05 -2.18 -4.08
N SER A 265 10.24 -2.00 -5.39
CA SER A 265 10.86 -0.81 -5.97
C SER A 265 10.24 -0.42 -7.30
N GLY A 266 10.47 0.83 -7.71
CA GLY A 266 10.07 1.34 -9.01
C GLY A 266 10.04 2.86 -9.05
N PRO A 267 9.76 3.44 -10.23
CA PRO A 267 9.70 4.88 -10.40
C PRO A 267 8.52 5.48 -9.63
N ILE A 268 8.68 6.74 -9.22
CA ILE A 268 7.63 7.58 -8.66
C ILE A 268 7.47 8.80 -9.58
N GLU A 269 6.25 9.04 -10.05
CA GLU A 269 5.91 10.27 -10.75
C GLU A 269 5.21 11.23 -9.77
N LEU A 270 5.63 12.49 -9.73
CA LEU A 270 4.94 13.55 -8.99
C LEU A 270 3.89 14.17 -9.91
N LEU A 271 2.62 14.03 -9.57
CA LEU A 271 1.50 14.53 -10.38
C LEU A 271 1.21 15.98 -10.05
N ASN A 272 1.05 16.27 -8.76
CA ASN A 272 0.72 17.60 -8.25
C ASN A 272 1.55 17.87 -6.99
N GLU A 273 1.91 19.13 -6.74
CA GLU A 273 2.80 19.53 -5.67
C GLU A 273 2.22 20.67 -4.84
N ASN A 274 2.31 20.55 -3.51
CA ASN A 274 2.00 21.61 -2.55
C ASN A 274 0.58 22.20 -2.67
N GLU A 275 -0.41 21.35 -2.93
CA GLU A 275 -1.82 21.74 -2.87
C GLU A 275 -2.28 21.93 -1.44
N GLU A 276 -3.36 22.70 -1.24
CA GLU A 276 -3.92 22.97 0.08
C GLU A 276 -5.28 22.27 0.25
N VAL A 277 -5.47 21.65 1.42
CA VAL A 277 -6.75 21.13 1.86
C VAL A 277 -7.15 21.75 3.20
N THR A 278 -8.34 22.34 3.25
CA THR A 278 -8.96 22.88 4.47
C THR A 278 -10.15 21.99 4.83
N VAL A 279 -10.25 21.50 6.05
CA VAL A 279 -11.38 20.67 6.51
C VAL A 279 -12.12 21.38 7.62
#